data_AF-A0A3M2HQJ1-F1
#
_entry.id   AF-A0A3M2HQJ1-F1
#
_cell.length_a   1.000
_cell.length_b   1.000
_cell.length_c   1.000
_cell.angle_alpha   90.00
_cell.angle_beta   90.00
_cell.angle_gamma   90.00
#
_symmetry.space_group_name_H-M   'P 1'
#
loop_
_entity.id
_entity.type
_entity.pdbx_description
1 polymer ?
#
loop_
_entity_poly.entity_id
_entity_poly.type
_entity_poly.pdbx_seq_one_letter_code
_entity_poly.pdbx_strand_id
1 'polypeptide(L)'
;MIDTLIRQAKGYAKQAADSYREATAYPQPICRVDVNGQDITSAIEQRLISIELTDNRGIEADQLTISLSDHDGLLAIPPRGATVSLWLGWSDTGLVSKGSYTVDETEHSGAPDVLSIRARSADMRQGLTAKKERSWTGQTLGTIVQTVAAAYGLSPVISAALSALKLAQVDQANESDANLLTRLGEQFDAIAAIKAGRLLFMPAGKSLTASGAPLPHITLTRADGDGHRYLQADRNSYSGARAYYYEVNSAEKKEAIAGGGDNLKDLRHTYTDQEAALRAARAEWSRLQRGTATLSYTLAKGRPDLIPELTYSLTGIKAEIAAIVWLGANVRHSFTPDAYTTSLELESKLPDSDDVAELAEDGSYTGIIAWYRDEKTGKQHKLTEGDQTVPKRLTHLYQSEASARRALQREYERLEGGS
;
A
#
# COMPACT_ATOMS: atom_id res chain seq x y z
N MET A 1 41.52 -52.92 -4.82
CA MET A 1 40.37 -52.76 -5.75
C MET A 1 39.04 -52.70 -4.98
N ILE A 2 38.79 -53.63 -4.06
CA ILE A 2 37.57 -53.66 -3.21
C ILE A 2 37.47 -52.41 -2.30
N ASP A 3 38.56 -52.01 -1.62
CA ASP A 3 38.53 -50.83 -0.73
C ASP A 3 38.24 -49.50 -1.45
N THR A 4 38.67 -49.39 -2.71
CA THR A 4 38.41 -48.23 -3.56
C THR A 4 36.93 -48.15 -3.92
N LEU A 5 36.32 -49.29 -4.26
CA LEU A 5 34.89 -49.40 -4.57
C LEU A 5 34.02 -49.13 -3.33
N ILE A 6 34.42 -49.61 -2.15
CA ILE A 6 33.71 -49.32 -0.88
C ILE A 6 33.76 -47.83 -0.55
N ARG A 7 34.91 -47.16 -0.77
CA ARG A 7 35.04 -45.71 -0.54
C ARG A 7 34.18 -44.89 -1.49
N GLN A 8 34.14 -45.26 -2.78
CA GLN A 8 33.27 -44.63 -3.76
C GLN A 8 31.78 -44.84 -3.45
N ALA A 9 31.37 -46.05 -3.11
CA ALA A 9 29.98 -46.35 -2.71
C ALA A 9 29.55 -45.56 -1.47
N LYS A 10 30.43 -45.41 -0.46
CA LYS A 10 30.18 -44.54 0.71
C LYS A 10 30.06 -43.06 0.31
N GLY A 11 30.87 -42.60 -0.64
CA GLY A 11 30.79 -41.24 -1.20
C GLY A 11 29.44 -40.98 -1.88
N TYR A 12 29.00 -41.88 -2.75
CA TYR A 12 27.69 -41.77 -3.41
C TYR A 12 26.52 -41.85 -2.45
N ALA A 13 26.57 -42.76 -1.46
CA ALA A 13 25.55 -42.85 -0.43
C ALA A 13 25.47 -41.59 0.43
N LYS A 14 26.62 -40.98 0.75
CA LYS A 14 26.66 -39.70 1.48
C LYS A 14 26.09 -38.56 0.64
N GLN A 15 26.48 -38.43 -0.62
CA GLN A 15 25.90 -37.44 -1.54
C GLN A 15 24.39 -37.60 -1.72
N ALA A 16 23.90 -38.83 -1.86
CA ALA A 16 22.46 -39.11 -1.96
C ALA A 16 21.72 -38.77 -0.67
N ALA A 17 22.31 -39.08 0.50
CA ALA A 17 21.73 -38.75 1.80
C ALA A 17 21.76 -37.25 2.09
N ASP A 18 22.80 -36.53 1.66
CA ASP A 18 22.89 -35.07 1.77
C ASP A 18 21.89 -34.41 0.82
N SER A 19 21.79 -34.88 -0.44
CA SER A 19 20.79 -34.41 -1.41
C SER A 19 19.35 -34.68 -0.95
N TYR A 20 19.10 -35.83 -0.31
CA TYR A 20 17.80 -36.15 0.27
C TYR A 20 17.50 -35.30 1.51
N ARG A 21 18.49 -35.04 2.37
CA ARG A 21 18.33 -34.11 3.52
C ARG A 21 18.05 -32.71 3.04
N GLU A 22 18.72 -32.24 2.02
CA GLU A 22 18.50 -30.92 1.41
C GLU A 22 17.13 -30.84 0.74
N ALA A 23 16.69 -31.90 0.06
CA ALA A 23 15.36 -31.99 -0.55
C ALA A 23 14.20 -32.16 0.45
N THR A 24 14.50 -32.61 1.69
CA THR A 24 13.51 -32.80 2.77
C THR A 24 13.67 -31.79 3.90
N ALA A 25 14.64 -30.87 3.80
CA ALA A 25 14.85 -29.81 4.77
C ALA A 25 13.68 -28.84 4.70
N TYR A 26 13.15 -28.46 5.87
CA TYR A 26 12.20 -27.37 5.95
C TYR A 26 12.88 -26.10 5.43
N PRO A 27 12.22 -25.33 4.53
CA PRO A 27 12.76 -24.08 4.04
C PRO A 27 13.15 -23.17 5.20
N GLN A 28 14.37 -22.66 5.16
CA GLN A 28 14.87 -21.73 6.18
C GLN A 28 14.80 -20.30 5.64
N PRO A 29 14.46 -19.32 6.49
CA PRO A 29 14.48 -17.93 6.09
C PRO A 29 15.94 -17.51 5.82
N ILE A 30 16.16 -16.78 4.73
CA ILE A 30 17.48 -16.24 4.39
C ILE A 30 17.37 -14.74 4.14
N CYS A 31 18.44 -14.01 4.46
CA CYS A 31 18.56 -12.60 4.16
C CYS A 31 19.91 -12.31 3.52
N ARG A 32 20.00 -11.14 2.89
CA ARG A 32 21.28 -10.52 2.53
C ARG A 32 21.21 -9.05 2.92
N VAL A 33 22.28 -8.56 3.52
CA VAL A 33 22.42 -7.17 3.92
C VAL A 33 23.73 -6.65 3.34
N ASP A 34 23.60 -5.66 2.45
CA ASP A 34 24.76 -4.92 1.94
C ASP A 34 24.79 -3.55 2.61
N VAL A 35 25.97 -3.12 3.07
CA VAL A 35 26.21 -1.77 3.57
C VAL A 35 27.22 -1.08 2.66
N ASN A 36 26.83 0.06 2.09
CA ASN A 36 27.62 0.82 1.11
C ASN A 36 28.15 -0.05 -0.05
N GLY A 37 27.36 -1.04 -0.49
CA GLY A 37 27.71 -1.95 -1.58
C GLY A 37 28.61 -3.12 -1.18
N GLN A 38 28.96 -3.26 0.10
CA GLN A 38 29.68 -4.43 0.63
C GLN A 38 28.69 -5.36 1.34
N ASP A 39 28.67 -6.63 0.93
CA ASP A 39 27.90 -7.67 1.62
C ASP A 39 28.50 -7.94 3.00
N ILE A 40 27.69 -7.72 4.05
CA ILE A 40 28.07 -7.93 5.45
C ILE A 40 27.34 -9.12 6.09
N THR A 41 26.55 -9.87 5.31
CA THR A 41 25.61 -10.89 5.81
C THR A 41 26.29 -11.88 6.74
N SER A 42 27.40 -12.50 6.30
CA SER A 42 28.14 -13.48 7.12
C SER A 42 28.80 -12.87 8.36
N ALA A 43 29.06 -11.56 8.37
CA ALA A 43 29.65 -10.88 9.53
C ALA A 43 28.61 -10.60 10.63
N ILE A 44 27.34 -10.46 10.26
CA ILE A 44 26.25 -10.16 11.20
C ILE A 44 25.36 -11.38 11.51
N GLU A 45 25.46 -12.47 10.75
CA GLU A 45 24.58 -13.65 10.86
C GLU A 45 24.46 -14.19 12.29
N GLN A 46 25.58 -14.38 12.99
CA GLN A 46 25.59 -14.88 14.37
C GLN A 46 25.10 -13.85 15.41
N ARG A 47 25.00 -12.59 15.02
CA ARG A 47 24.57 -11.47 15.88
C ARG A 47 23.15 -11.02 15.56
N LEU A 48 22.56 -11.49 14.47
CA LEU A 48 21.29 -10.98 13.99
C LEU A 48 20.15 -11.38 14.94
N ILE A 49 19.54 -10.40 15.60
CA ILE A 49 18.37 -10.60 16.45
C ILE A 49 17.11 -10.51 15.59
N SER A 50 16.96 -9.43 14.83
CA SER A 50 15.81 -9.23 13.96
C SER A 50 16.07 -8.23 12.84
N ILE A 51 15.30 -8.38 11.76
CA ILE A 51 15.10 -7.38 10.72
C ILE A 51 13.61 -7.11 10.63
N GLU A 52 13.23 -5.84 10.73
CA GLU A 52 11.87 -5.39 10.49
C GLU A 52 11.87 -4.40 9.34
N LEU A 53 11.01 -4.64 8.35
CA LEU A 53 10.78 -3.72 7.25
C LEU A 53 9.30 -3.39 7.17
N THR A 54 8.97 -2.10 7.17
CA THR A 54 7.63 -1.59 6.92
C THR A 54 7.60 -0.86 5.59
N ASP A 55 6.92 -1.44 4.61
CA ASP A 55 6.62 -0.85 3.31
C ASP A 55 5.32 -0.05 3.41
N ASN A 56 5.42 1.27 3.25
CA ASN A 56 4.31 2.20 3.33
C ASN A 56 3.75 2.54 1.94
N ARG A 57 2.44 2.80 1.91
CA ARG A 57 1.82 3.48 0.78
C ARG A 57 1.93 4.99 0.97
N GLY A 58 2.33 5.69 -0.09
CA GLY A 58 2.40 7.16 -0.10
C GLY A 58 3.82 7.68 0.10
N ILE A 59 3.92 8.93 0.57
CA ILE A 59 5.21 9.65 0.63
C ILE A 59 5.97 9.30 1.91
N GLU A 60 5.27 8.71 2.88
CA GLU A 60 5.88 8.20 4.09
C GLU A 60 6.97 7.21 3.71
N ALA A 61 8.16 7.43 4.25
CA ALA A 61 9.29 6.58 3.94
C ALA A 61 9.05 5.17 4.47
N ASP A 62 9.45 4.18 3.68
CA ASP A 62 9.62 2.82 4.17
C ASP A 62 10.67 2.83 5.30
N GLN A 63 10.44 2.04 6.35
CA GLN A 63 11.32 1.98 7.52
C GLN A 63 11.92 0.59 7.68
N LEU A 64 13.25 0.54 7.77
CA LEU A 64 14.04 -0.65 8.05
C LEU A 64 14.66 -0.53 9.44
N THR A 65 14.47 -1.54 10.28
CA THR A 65 15.16 -1.70 11.56
C THR A 65 15.94 -3.00 11.55
N ILE A 66 17.24 -2.94 11.84
CA ILE A 66 18.09 -4.12 12.04
C ILE A 66 18.57 -4.10 13.49
N SER A 67 18.33 -5.18 14.22
CA SER A 67 18.80 -5.34 15.61
C SER A 67 19.86 -6.41 15.68
N LEU A 68 21.02 -6.08 16.24
CA LEU A 68 22.18 -6.95 16.37
C LEU A 68 22.57 -7.09 17.85
N SER A 69 22.99 -8.27 18.25
CA SER A 69 23.61 -8.51 19.54
C SER A 69 25.04 -7.98 19.56
N ASP A 70 25.33 -7.14 20.54
CA ASP A 70 26.67 -6.65 20.84
C ASP A 70 27.19 -7.21 22.16
N HIS A 71 26.89 -8.48 22.44
CA HIS A 71 27.19 -9.15 23.72
C HIS A 71 28.69 -9.14 24.10
N ASP A 72 29.59 -8.85 23.17
CA ASP A 72 31.04 -8.78 23.35
C ASP A 72 31.62 -7.38 23.06
N GLY A 73 30.78 -6.39 22.78
CA GLY A 73 31.19 -5.00 22.53
C GLY A 73 32.06 -4.81 21.28
N LEU A 74 32.02 -5.74 20.33
CA LEU A 74 32.85 -5.69 19.13
C LEU A 74 32.20 -4.93 17.96
N LEU A 75 30.89 -4.63 18.03
CA LEU A 75 30.22 -3.88 16.98
C LEU A 75 30.53 -2.39 17.07
N ALA A 76 31.14 -1.84 16.03
CA ALA A 76 31.20 -0.40 15.86
C ALA A 76 29.80 0.14 15.53
N ILE A 77 29.40 1.24 16.19
CA ILE A 77 28.18 1.96 15.83
C ILE A 77 28.37 2.58 14.44
N PRO A 78 27.55 2.23 13.43
CA PRO A 78 27.74 2.71 12.08
C PRO A 78 27.45 4.21 11.98
N PRO A 79 28.12 4.94 11.07
CA PRO A 79 27.82 6.35 10.85
C PRO A 79 26.44 6.52 10.20
N ARG A 80 25.74 7.60 10.59
CA ARG A 80 24.56 8.07 9.87
C ARG A 80 24.91 8.40 8.42
N GLY A 81 23.97 8.15 7.51
CA GLY A 81 24.13 8.35 6.06
C GLY A 81 24.61 7.11 5.30
N ALA A 82 24.97 6.02 5.98
CA ALA A 82 25.31 4.77 5.31
C ALA A 82 24.10 4.21 4.54
N THR A 83 24.32 3.67 3.35
CA THR A 83 23.28 3.02 2.55
C THR A 83 23.23 1.53 2.89
N VAL A 84 22.05 1.02 3.23
CA VAL A 84 21.75 -0.38 3.52
C VAL A 84 20.84 -0.93 2.43
N SER A 85 21.27 -1.95 1.70
CA SER A 85 20.41 -2.68 0.77
C SER A 85 20.01 -4.01 1.38
N LEU A 86 18.71 -4.32 1.33
CA LEU A 86 18.14 -5.51 1.95
C LEU A 86 17.58 -6.47 0.90
N TRP A 87 17.84 -7.75 1.10
CA TRP A 87 17.10 -8.83 0.47
C TRP A 87 16.58 -9.79 1.53
N LEU A 88 15.35 -10.25 1.34
CA LEU A 88 14.71 -11.26 2.20
C LEU A 88 14.20 -12.41 1.32
N GLY A 89 14.16 -13.62 1.87
CA GLY A 89 13.76 -14.78 1.10
C GLY A 89 13.77 -16.07 1.89
N TRP A 90 13.71 -17.17 1.16
CA TRP A 90 13.79 -18.53 1.71
C TRP A 90 14.80 -19.35 0.93
N SER A 91 15.40 -20.36 1.57
CA SER A 91 16.40 -21.23 0.96
C SER A 91 15.90 -21.96 -0.30
N ASP A 92 14.59 -22.21 -0.42
CA ASP A 92 13.95 -22.91 -1.54
C ASP A 92 13.58 -21.99 -2.72
N THR A 93 13.28 -20.72 -2.46
CA THR A 93 12.78 -19.75 -3.46
C THR A 93 13.77 -18.64 -3.78
N GLY A 94 14.81 -18.49 -2.96
CA GLY A 94 15.86 -17.49 -3.13
C GLY A 94 15.52 -16.14 -2.50
N LEU A 95 16.43 -15.19 -2.70
CA LEU A 95 16.37 -13.82 -2.18
C LEU A 95 15.61 -12.90 -3.13
N VAL A 96 14.77 -12.02 -2.58
CA VAL A 96 14.08 -10.94 -3.30
C VAL A 96 14.56 -9.60 -2.76
N SER A 97 14.89 -8.68 -3.66
CA SER A 97 15.34 -7.33 -3.28
C SER A 97 14.19 -6.55 -2.66
N LYS A 98 14.46 -5.99 -1.48
CA LYS A 98 13.53 -5.14 -0.74
C LYS A 98 13.89 -3.66 -0.81
N GLY A 99 14.88 -3.27 -1.62
CA GLY A 99 15.26 -1.88 -1.82
C GLY A 99 16.48 -1.44 -1.01
N SER A 100 16.71 -0.13 -0.98
CA SER A 100 17.86 0.50 -0.32
C SER A 100 17.42 1.65 0.59
N TYR A 101 18.05 1.72 1.75
CA TYR A 101 17.67 2.56 2.88
C TYR A 101 18.89 3.34 3.35
N THR A 102 18.70 4.56 3.83
CA THR A 102 19.77 5.37 4.43
C THR A 102 19.64 5.34 5.94
N VAL A 103 20.72 4.94 6.63
CA VAL A 103 20.80 4.96 8.10
C VAL A 103 20.68 6.39 8.59
N ASP A 104 19.76 6.64 9.50
CA ASP A 104 19.52 7.95 10.06
C ASP A 104 19.59 7.95 11.59
N GLU A 105 19.35 6.80 12.21
CA GLU A 105 19.42 6.62 13.65
C GLU A 105 20.10 5.30 14.02
N THR A 106 20.95 5.38 15.03
CA THR A 106 21.63 4.23 15.65
C THR A 106 21.48 4.33 17.15
N GLU A 107 20.99 3.26 17.76
CA GLU A 107 20.75 3.16 19.20
C GLU A 107 21.54 1.97 19.75
N HIS A 108 22.21 2.15 20.89
CA HIS A 108 22.83 1.06 21.63
C HIS A 108 22.23 1.01 23.03
N SER A 109 21.63 -0.12 23.40
CA SER A 109 21.10 -0.38 24.75
C SER A 109 22.00 -1.34 25.52
N GLY A 110 22.02 -1.23 26.84
CA GLY A 110 22.75 -2.17 27.71
C GLY A 110 21.90 -3.38 28.14
N ALA A 111 22.58 -4.44 28.59
CA ALA A 111 22.07 -5.66 29.24
C ALA A 111 20.61 -6.09 28.87
N PRO A 112 20.42 -6.93 27.83
CA PRO A 112 21.46 -7.39 26.91
C PRO A 112 21.96 -6.24 26.02
N ASP A 113 23.25 -6.28 25.68
CA ASP A 113 23.86 -5.27 24.82
C ASP A 113 23.36 -5.46 23.37
N VAL A 114 22.68 -4.45 22.84
CA VAL A 114 21.99 -4.51 21.54
C VAL A 114 22.24 -3.23 20.75
N LEU A 115 22.66 -3.38 19.50
CA LEU A 115 22.77 -2.32 18.51
C LEU A 115 21.52 -2.35 17.61
N SER A 116 20.73 -1.29 17.63
CA SER A 116 19.58 -1.08 16.74
C SER A 116 19.93 -0.02 15.69
N ILE A 117 19.83 -0.40 14.42
CA ILE A 117 20.08 0.45 13.27
C ILE A 117 18.74 0.73 12.61
N ARG A 118 18.28 1.98 12.63
CA ARG A 118 17.10 2.42 11.90
C ARG A 118 17.56 3.13 10.63
N ALA A 119 16.90 2.79 9.53
CA ALA A 119 17.14 3.35 8.22
C ALA A 119 15.79 3.62 7.56
N ARG A 120 15.72 4.72 6.81
CA ARG A 120 14.53 5.09 6.02
C ARG A 120 14.85 4.99 4.55
N SER A 121 13.82 4.83 3.70
CA SER A 121 14.03 4.77 2.24
C SER A 121 14.98 5.88 1.77
N ALA A 122 16.06 5.48 1.08
CA ALA A 122 17.14 6.38 0.65
C ALA A 122 16.64 7.49 -0.30
N ASP A 123 15.44 7.31 -0.83
CA ASP A 123 14.80 8.20 -1.78
C ASP A 123 14.30 9.52 -1.16
N MET A 124 14.25 9.63 0.17
CA MET A 124 13.97 10.89 0.87
C MET A 124 15.17 11.81 0.81
N ARG A 125 15.32 12.54 -0.30
CA ARG A 125 16.46 13.45 -0.52
C ARG A 125 16.45 14.61 0.47
N GLN A 126 17.64 15.01 0.89
CA GLN A 126 17.85 16.17 1.75
C GLN A 126 17.14 17.40 1.16
N GLY A 127 16.37 18.11 2.00
CA GLY A 127 15.63 19.30 1.59
C GLY A 127 14.23 19.04 1.03
N LEU A 128 13.78 17.80 0.85
CA LEU A 128 12.38 17.50 0.50
C LEU A 128 11.40 17.91 1.62
N THR A 129 11.87 17.82 2.86
CA THR A 129 11.15 18.22 4.08
C THR A 129 11.37 19.70 4.45
N ALA A 130 12.26 20.41 3.74
CA ALA A 130 12.47 21.83 3.99
C ALA A 130 11.29 22.64 3.47
N LYS A 131 10.83 23.62 4.26
CA LYS A 131 9.70 24.48 3.91
C LYS A 131 10.09 25.44 2.79
N LYS A 132 9.15 25.68 1.88
CA LYS A 132 9.31 26.57 0.73
C LYS A 132 8.11 27.50 0.58
N GLU A 133 8.32 28.56 -0.18
CA GLU A 133 7.29 29.46 -0.66
C GLU A 133 7.31 29.49 -2.18
N ARG A 134 6.25 28.98 -2.81
CA ARG A 134 6.06 28.95 -4.27
C ARG A 134 4.58 29.06 -4.62
N SER A 135 4.31 29.62 -5.80
CA SER A 135 2.96 29.74 -6.34
C SER A 135 2.95 29.23 -7.77
N TRP A 136 1.93 28.45 -8.14
CA TRP A 136 1.73 27.91 -9.48
C TRP A 136 0.35 28.31 -9.98
N THR A 137 0.33 29.17 -10.99
CA THR A 137 -0.90 29.65 -11.62
C THR A 137 -1.11 28.98 -12.97
N GLY A 138 -2.28 28.36 -13.17
CA GLY A 138 -2.68 27.77 -14.44
C GLY A 138 -1.84 26.57 -14.92
N GLN A 139 -1.01 25.99 -14.04
CA GLN A 139 -0.12 24.87 -14.35
C GLN A 139 -0.86 23.54 -14.29
N THR A 140 -0.36 22.53 -15.01
CA THR A 140 -0.87 21.17 -14.83
C THR A 140 -0.26 20.50 -13.59
N LEU A 141 -0.99 19.57 -13.00
CA LEU A 141 -0.51 18.73 -11.90
C LEU A 141 0.78 18.01 -12.31
N GLY A 142 0.85 17.52 -13.55
CA GLY A 142 2.06 16.93 -14.11
C GLY A 142 3.27 17.87 -14.08
N THR A 143 3.07 19.14 -14.45
CA THR A 143 4.15 20.15 -14.45
C THR A 143 4.68 20.42 -13.04
N ILE A 144 3.80 20.52 -12.04
CA ILE A 144 4.21 20.74 -10.65
C ILE A 144 5.03 19.55 -10.15
N VAL A 145 4.52 18.33 -10.33
CA VAL A 145 5.18 17.09 -9.88
C VAL A 145 6.52 16.88 -10.60
N GLN A 146 6.61 17.16 -11.90
CA GLN A 146 7.87 17.11 -12.66
C GLN A 146 8.88 18.15 -12.15
N THR A 147 8.43 19.37 -11.85
CA THR A 147 9.29 20.43 -11.30
C THR A 147 9.88 20.01 -9.94
N VAL A 148 9.06 19.42 -9.07
CA VAL A 148 9.52 18.88 -7.79
C VAL A 148 10.51 17.73 -8.02
N ALA A 149 10.18 16.76 -8.87
CA ALA A 149 11.06 15.64 -9.16
C ALA A 149 12.44 16.10 -9.65
N ALA A 150 12.48 17.06 -10.59
CA ALA A 150 13.71 17.60 -11.16
C ALA A 150 14.59 18.31 -10.11
N ALA A 151 13.98 19.06 -9.18
CA ALA A 151 14.70 19.75 -8.11
C ALA A 151 15.49 18.77 -7.20
N TYR A 152 15.03 17.52 -7.13
CA TYR A 152 15.70 16.46 -6.40
C TYR A 152 16.25 15.40 -7.34
N GLY A 153 16.53 15.65 -8.63
CA GLY A 153 17.11 14.67 -9.55
C GLY A 153 16.40 13.30 -9.59
N LEU A 154 15.09 13.28 -9.36
CA LEU A 154 14.23 12.09 -9.42
C LEU A 154 13.62 11.99 -10.81
N SER A 155 13.40 10.76 -11.28
CA SER A 155 12.63 10.52 -12.50
C SER A 155 11.14 10.55 -12.19
N PRO A 156 10.35 11.51 -12.73
CA PRO A 156 8.91 11.53 -12.49
C PRO A 156 8.22 10.40 -13.24
N VAL A 157 7.30 9.69 -12.55
CA VAL A 157 6.39 8.72 -13.16
C VAL A 157 4.99 9.06 -12.72
N ILE A 158 4.22 9.63 -13.65
CA ILE A 158 2.93 10.24 -13.37
C ILE A 158 1.91 9.60 -14.32
N SER A 159 0.73 9.23 -13.81
CA SER A 159 -0.32 8.72 -14.70
C SER A 159 -0.77 9.78 -15.69
N ALA A 160 -1.08 9.38 -16.93
CA ALA A 160 -1.49 10.33 -17.98
C ALA A 160 -2.72 11.14 -17.58
N ALA A 161 -3.71 10.49 -16.94
CA ALA A 161 -4.93 11.12 -16.46
C ALA A 161 -4.65 12.21 -15.43
N LEU A 162 -3.78 11.96 -14.44
CA LEU A 162 -3.42 12.97 -13.43
C LEU A 162 -2.52 14.06 -14.02
N SER A 163 -1.60 13.70 -14.91
CA SER A 163 -0.65 14.65 -15.51
C SER A 163 -1.34 15.75 -16.32
N ALA A 164 -2.50 15.45 -16.93
CA ALA A 164 -3.24 16.37 -17.77
C ALA A 164 -4.14 17.36 -16.99
N LEU A 165 -4.37 17.14 -15.68
CA LEU A 165 -5.26 17.97 -14.89
C LEU A 165 -4.67 19.38 -14.71
N LYS A 166 -5.39 20.38 -15.19
CA LYS A 166 -5.02 21.80 -15.06
C LYS A 166 -5.51 22.33 -13.71
N LEU A 167 -4.65 23.07 -13.01
CA LEU A 167 -4.93 23.67 -11.73
C LEU A 167 -5.00 25.19 -11.90
N ALA A 168 -6.09 25.80 -11.43
CA ALA A 168 -6.24 27.25 -11.49
C ALA A 168 -5.14 27.94 -10.69
N GLN A 169 -4.96 27.53 -9.44
CA GLN A 169 -3.96 28.05 -8.53
C GLN A 169 -3.54 26.96 -7.54
N VAL A 170 -2.23 26.84 -7.30
CA VAL A 170 -1.67 26.09 -6.17
C VAL A 170 -0.68 27.02 -5.48
N ASP A 171 -0.78 27.12 -4.16
CA ASP A 171 0.19 27.84 -3.35
C ASP A 171 0.84 26.87 -2.36
N GLN A 172 2.17 26.86 -2.35
CA GLN A 172 2.99 26.21 -1.34
C GLN A 172 3.46 27.33 -0.42
N ALA A 173 2.74 27.56 0.66
CA ALA A 173 3.01 28.63 1.61
C ALA A 173 3.60 28.03 2.89
N ASN A 174 4.91 28.23 3.11
CA ASN A 174 5.64 27.64 4.24
C ASN A 174 5.44 26.11 4.35
N GLU A 175 5.36 25.46 3.19
CA GLU A 175 5.04 24.05 3.03
C GLU A 175 6.23 23.35 2.35
N SER A 176 6.57 22.14 2.77
CA SER A 176 7.67 21.37 2.16
C SER A 176 7.23 20.70 0.87
N ASP A 177 8.18 20.25 0.03
CA ASP A 177 7.84 19.55 -1.22
C ASP A 177 7.20 18.19 -0.93
N ALA A 178 7.62 17.52 0.16
CA ALA A 178 6.95 16.33 0.67
C ALA A 178 5.48 16.62 1.02
N ASN A 179 5.21 17.68 1.79
CA ASN A 179 3.84 18.02 2.21
C ASN A 179 2.97 18.46 1.04
N LEU A 180 3.53 19.23 0.09
CA LEU A 180 2.84 19.59 -1.15
C LEU A 180 2.42 18.34 -1.93
N LEU A 181 3.34 17.38 -2.10
CA LEU A 181 3.06 16.12 -2.78
C LEU A 181 2.02 15.28 -2.02
N THR A 182 2.09 15.20 -0.69
CA THR A 182 1.04 14.56 0.14
C THR A 182 -0.31 15.21 -0.08
N ARG A 183 -0.38 16.54 0.05
CA ARG A 183 -1.63 17.29 -0.08
C ARG A 183 -2.24 17.17 -1.47
N LEU A 184 -1.43 17.23 -2.52
CA LEU A 184 -1.88 16.95 -3.88
C LEU A 184 -2.30 15.49 -4.02
N GLY A 185 -1.55 14.54 -3.46
CA GLY A 185 -1.97 13.14 -3.40
C GLY A 185 -3.36 12.99 -2.78
N GLU A 186 -3.58 13.62 -1.64
CA GLU A 186 -4.87 13.58 -0.95
C GLU A 186 -6.00 14.23 -1.75
N GLN A 187 -5.75 15.39 -2.37
CA GLN A 187 -6.74 16.14 -3.15
C GLN A 187 -7.16 15.40 -4.44
N PHE A 188 -6.25 14.61 -5.01
CA PHE A 188 -6.45 13.91 -6.29
C PHE A 188 -6.68 12.40 -6.14
N ASP A 189 -6.86 11.91 -4.91
CA ASP A 189 -6.89 10.48 -4.55
C ASP A 189 -5.74 9.69 -5.20
N ALA A 190 -4.53 10.22 -5.05
CA ALA A 190 -3.31 9.73 -5.66
C ALA A 190 -2.25 9.40 -4.60
N ILE A 191 -1.42 8.43 -4.93
CA ILE A 191 -0.25 8.03 -4.17
C ILE A 191 0.93 8.81 -4.74
N ALA A 192 1.51 9.67 -3.91
CA ALA A 192 2.82 10.24 -4.15
C ALA A 192 3.84 9.41 -3.38
N ALA A 193 4.78 8.73 -4.05
CA ALA A 193 5.79 7.90 -3.39
C ALA A 193 7.15 8.09 -4.06
N ILE A 194 8.24 7.93 -3.33
CA ILE A 194 9.59 7.94 -3.90
C ILE A 194 10.20 6.57 -3.73
N LYS A 195 10.45 5.89 -4.85
CA LYS A 195 11.01 4.53 -4.86
C LYS A 195 12.02 4.38 -5.98
N ALA A 196 13.21 3.87 -5.65
CA ALA A 196 14.30 3.58 -6.59
C ALA A 196 14.66 4.77 -7.51
N GLY A 197 14.81 5.97 -6.93
CA GLY A 197 15.15 7.20 -7.66
C GLY A 197 14.01 7.76 -8.51
N ARG A 198 12.78 7.27 -8.35
CA ARG A 198 11.60 7.72 -9.10
C ARG A 198 10.59 8.37 -8.18
N LEU A 199 10.04 9.50 -8.61
CA LEU A 199 8.88 10.13 -7.99
C LEU A 199 7.62 9.59 -8.65
N LEU A 200 6.93 8.69 -7.98
CA LEU A 200 5.67 8.09 -8.42
C LEU A 200 4.50 9.00 -8.02
N PHE A 201 3.61 9.29 -8.96
CA PHE A 201 2.35 10.00 -8.70
C PHE A 201 1.22 9.35 -9.50
N MET A 202 0.49 8.43 -8.87
CA MET A 202 -0.48 7.57 -9.54
C MET A 202 -1.79 7.44 -8.74
N PRO A 203 -2.94 7.13 -9.37
CA PRO A 203 -4.20 7.00 -8.66
C PRO A 203 -4.13 5.91 -7.57
N ALA A 204 -4.68 6.20 -6.40
CA ALA A 204 -4.72 5.26 -5.29
C ALA A 204 -5.72 4.13 -5.55
N GLY A 205 -5.37 2.92 -5.14
CA GLY A 205 -6.27 1.77 -5.19
C GLY A 205 -6.68 1.34 -6.59
N LYS A 206 -5.92 1.70 -7.64
CA LYS A 206 -6.10 1.14 -8.99
C LYS A 206 -5.30 -0.13 -9.22
N SER A 207 -4.37 -0.46 -8.31
CA SER A 207 -3.55 -1.67 -8.39
C SER A 207 -2.79 -1.77 -9.71
N LEU A 208 -2.17 -0.65 -10.10
CA LEU A 208 -1.35 -0.53 -11.29
C LEU A 208 0.08 -0.24 -10.89
N THR A 209 1.02 -0.74 -11.68
CA THR A 209 2.42 -0.32 -11.64
C THR A 209 2.57 1.11 -12.14
N ALA A 210 3.76 1.66 -11.95
CA ALA A 210 4.11 2.99 -12.44
C ALA A 210 3.95 3.16 -13.97
N SER A 211 4.09 2.09 -14.76
CA SER A 211 3.85 2.10 -16.21
C SER A 211 2.37 1.89 -16.60
N GLY A 212 1.48 1.74 -15.63
CA GLY A 212 0.06 1.46 -15.84
C GLY A 212 -0.27 -0.02 -16.07
N ALA A 213 0.71 -0.94 -16.00
CA ALA A 213 0.44 -2.37 -16.07
C ALA A 213 -0.21 -2.87 -14.77
N PRO A 214 -1.17 -3.81 -14.82
CA PRO A 214 -1.84 -4.32 -13.63
C PRO A 214 -0.86 -5.02 -12.69
N LEU A 215 -0.97 -4.73 -11.40
CA LEU A 215 -0.27 -5.45 -10.35
C LEU A 215 -0.85 -6.86 -10.17
N PRO A 216 -0.04 -7.85 -9.78
CA PRO A 216 -0.53 -9.20 -9.56
C PRO A 216 -1.58 -9.24 -8.44
N HIS A 217 -2.57 -10.10 -8.63
CA HIS A 217 -3.56 -10.40 -7.60
C HIS A 217 -3.10 -11.61 -6.78
N ILE A 218 -3.19 -11.52 -5.47
CA ILE A 218 -2.72 -12.53 -4.53
C ILE A 218 -3.91 -13.28 -3.93
N THR A 219 -3.97 -14.59 -4.15
CA THR A 219 -4.93 -15.46 -3.45
C THR A 219 -4.29 -16.00 -2.19
N LEU A 220 -4.95 -15.77 -1.06
CA LEU A 220 -4.60 -16.33 0.25
C LEU A 220 -5.69 -17.28 0.72
N THR A 221 -5.31 -18.18 1.59
CA THR A 221 -6.16 -19.20 2.23
C THR A 221 -6.00 -19.10 3.73
N ARG A 222 -6.91 -19.71 4.50
CA ARG A 222 -6.79 -19.78 5.96
C ARG A 222 -5.46 -20.41 6.43
N ALA A 223 -4.86 -21.28 5.63
CA ALA A 223 -3.62 -21.99 5.97
C ALA A 223 -2.35 -21.13 5.79
N ASP A 224 -2.44 -20.02 5.06
CA ASP A 224 -1.27 -19.15 4.82
C ASP A 224 -0.89 -18.31 6.05
N GLY A 225 -1.80 -18.18 7.03
CA GLY A 225 -1.61 -17.33 8.20
C GLY A 225 -2.21 -17.87 9.48
N ASP A 226 -1.77 -17.33 10.61
CA ASP A 226 -2.15 -17.74 11.96
C ASP A 226 -3.30 -16.88 12.52
N GLY A 227 -3.25 -15.56 12.32
CA GLY A 227 -4.22 -14.60 12.83
C GLY A 227 -4.78 -13.64 11.77
N HIS A 228 -6.05 -13.25 11.95
CA HIS A 228 -6.65 -12.14 11.22
C HIS A 228 -7.61 -11.35 12.11
N ARG A 229 -7.74 -10.04 11.86
CA ARG A 229 -8.76 -9.20 12.48
C ARG A 229 -9.47 -8.40 11.39
N TYR A 230 -10.73 -8.74 11.20
CA TYR A 230 -11.68 -8.00 10.37
C TYR A 230 -12.40 -6.96 11.22
N LEU A 231 -12.43 -5.72 10.75
CA LEU A 231 -13.18 -4.64 11.37
C LEU A 231 -14.03 -3.96 10.30
N GLN A 232 -15.33 -3.92 10.57
CA GLN A 232 -16.30 -3.10 9.87
C GLN A 232 -16.89 -2.17 10.93
N ALA A 233 -16.72 -0.87 10.76
CA ALA A 233 -17.06 0.10 11.80
C ALA A 233 -17.94 1.22 11.25
N ASP A 234 -19.09 1.41 11.89
CA ASP A 234 -20.01 2.52 11.58
C ASP A 234 -19.67 3.80 12.38
N ARG A 235 -18.66 3.78 13.25
CA ARG A 235 -18.40 4.90 14.20
C ARG A 235 -17.97 6.21 13.54
N ASN A 236 -17.59 6.17 12.26
CA ASN A 236 -17.36 7.31 11.39
C ASN A 236 -18.13 7.11 10.07
N SER A 237 -19.40 6.66 10.15
CA SER A 237 -20.29 6.46 9.00
C SER A 237 -20.70 7.79 8.39
N TYR A 238 -19.71 8.50 7.84
CA TYR A 238 -19.97 9.61 6.97
C TYR A 238 -20.74 9.08 5.76
N SER A 239 -21.84 9.74 5.45
CA SER A 239 -22.66 9.43 4.29
C SER A 239 -22.14 10.13 3.03
N GLY A 240 -21.22 11.07 3.21
CA GLY A 240 -20.47 11.74 2.15
C GLY A 240 -19.35 12.62 2.70
N ALA A 241 -18.70 13.36 1.81
CA ALA A 241 -17.70 14.36 2.13
C ALA A 241 -18.08 15.70 1.51
N ARG A 242 -17.84 16.79 2.24
CA ARG A 242 -18.17 18.15 1.84
C ARG A 242 -16.94 19.03 1.84
N ALA A 243 -16.67 19.66 0.70
CA ALA A 243 -15.64 20.67 0.52
C ALA A 243 -16.28 22.03 0.29
N TYR A 244 -15.54 23.10 0.57
CA TYR A 244 -16.02 24.46 0.37
C TYR A 244 -15.18 25.20 -0.68
N TYR A 245 -15.79 26.14 -1.39
CA TYR A 245 -15.11 27.05 -2.30
C TYR A 245 -15.76 28.43 -2.24
N TYR A 246 -15.09 29.46 -2.75
CA TYR A 246 -15.69 30.77 -2.94
C TYR A 246 -16.14 30.93 -4.38
N GLU A 247 -17.35 31.43 -4.58
CA GLU A 247 -17.80 31.80 -5.92
C GLU A 247 -17.12 33.09 -6.36
N VAL A 248 -16.61 33.06 -7.60
CA VAL A 248 -15.92 34.19 -8.20
C VAL A 248 -16.90 35.35 -8.34
N ASN A 249 -16.51 36.53 -7.85
CA ASN A 249 -17.26 37.79 -7.88
C ASN A 249 -18.40 37.98 -6.87
N SER A 250 -18.79 36.96 -6.09
CA SER A 250 -19.79 37.13 -5.02
C SER A 250 -19.21 37.08 -3.60
N ALA A 251 -17.97 36.59 -3.44
CA ALA A 251 -17.35 36.26 -2.15
C ALA A 251 -18.20 35.31 -1.28
N GLU A 252 -19.19 34.67 -1.89
CA GLU A 252 -20.08 33.73 -1.24
C GLU A 252 -19.38 32.37 -1.10
N LYS A 253 -19.43 31.79 0.09
CA LYS A 253 -18.88 30.46 0.37
C LYS A 253 -19.92 29.41 -0.05
N LYS A 254 -19.60 28.62 -1.07
CA LYS A 254 -20.41 27.51 -1.57
C LYS A 254 -19.82 26.16 -1.17
N GLU A 255 -20.64 25.12 -1.24
CA GLU A 255 -20.27 23.75 -0.92
C GLU A 255 -20.26 22.85 -2.16
N ALA A 256 -19.38 21.86 -2.16
CA ALA A 256 -19.34 20.77 -3.12
C ALA A 256 -19.34 19.45 -2.33
N ILE A 257 -20.27 18.57 -2.64
CA ILE A 257 -20.52 17.34 -1.88
C ILE A 257 -20.29 16.13 -2.76
N ALA A 258 -19.70 15.07 -2.21
CA ALA A 258 -19.63 13.74 -2.81
C ALA A 258 -20.21 12.72 -1.84
N GLY A 259 -21.06 11.80 -2.33
CA GLY A 259 -21.92 10.96 -1.48
C GLY A 259 -23.29 11.62 -1.25
N GLY A 260 -23.91 11.41 -0.10
CA GLY A 260 -25.20 12.03 0.23
C GLY A 260 -25.57 11.92 1.72
N GLY A 261 -26.80 12.27 2.10
CA GLY A 261 -27.29 12.20 3.48
C GLY A 261 -26.74 13.27 4.42
N ASP A 262 -27.11 13.17 5.70
CA ASP A 262 -26.94 14.27 6.67
C ASP A 262 -25.57 14.29 7.37
N ASN A 263 -24.86 13.16 7.43
CA ASN A 263 -23.59 13.05 8.14
C ASN A 263 -22.40 13.20 7.17
N LEU A 264 -22.11 14.44 6.78
CA LEU A 264 -21.02 14.73 5.85
C LEU A 264 -19.71 15.01 6.58
N LYS A 265 -18.59 14.50 6.05
CA LYS A 265 -17.25 14.88 6.50
C LYS A 265 -16.86 16.21 5.91
N ASP A 266 -16.77 17.24 6.75
CA ASP A 266 -16.32 18.56 6.33
C ASP A 266 -14.80 18.61 6.13
N LEU A 267 -14.36 18.93 4.90
CA LEU A 267 -12.98 19.20 4.58
C LEU A 267 -12.62 20.58 5.13
N ARG A 268 -11.52 20.64 5.90
CA ARG A 268 -11.06 21.88 6.55
C ARG A 268 -10.58 22.94 5.55
N HIS A 269 -10.07 22.52 4.39
CA HIS A 269 -9.54 23.43 3.38
C HIS A 269 -10.67 24.00 2.50
N THR A 270 -10.55 25.29 2.16
CA THR A 270 -11.42 25.93 1.17
C THR A 270 -10.67 26.02 -0.14
N TYR A 271 -11.31 25.60 -1.22
CA TYR A 271 -10.73 25.47 -2.55
C TYR A 271 -11.01 26.70 -3.41
N THR A 272 -10.21 26.85 -4.47
CA THR A 272 -10.26 27.99 -5.38
C THR A 272 -11.54 28.05 -6.19
N ASP A 273 -12.05 26.89 -6.62
CA ASP A 273 -13.23 26.78 -7.48
C ASP A 273 -14.05 25.51 -7.16
N GLN A 274 -15.23 25.43 -7.77
CA GLN A 274 -16.16 24.32 -7.59
C GLN A 274 -15.54 22.99 -8.02
N GLU A 275 -14.76 22.96 -9.11
CA GLU A 275 -14.19 21.75 -9.66
C GLU A 275 -13.15 21.14 -8.71
N ALA A 276 -12.28 21.98 -8.14
CA ALA A 276 -11.29 21.58 -7.15
C ALA A 276 -11.94 21.12 -5.84
N ALA A 277 -12.98 21.81 -5.37
CA ALA A 277 -13.73 21.40 -4.19
C ALA A 277 -14.42 20.04 -4.40
N LEU A 278 -15.10 19.87 -5.54
CA LEU A 278 -15.81 18.64 -5.87
C LEU A 278 -14.85 17.46 -6.03
N ARG A 279 -13.68 17.69 -6.66
CA ARG A 279 -12.62 16.68 -6.77
C ARG A 279 -12.12 16.24 -5.39
N ALA A 280 -11.84 17.19 -4.51
CA ALA A 280 -11.36 16.88 -3.17
C ALA A 280 -12.42 16.16 -2.31
N ALA A 281 -13.69 16.57 -2.41
CA ALA A 281 -14.81 15.87 -1.78
C ALA A 281 -14.89 14.42 -2.29
N ARG A 282 -14.77 14.19 -3.61
CA ARG A 282 -14.75 12.84 -4.19
C ARG A 282 -13.56 12.01 -3.71
N ALA A 283 -12.37 12.59 -3.66
CA ALA A 283 -11.17 11.91 -3.17
C ALA A 283 -11.32 11.47 -1.71
N GLU A 284 -11.82 12.36 -0.85
CA GLU A 284 -12.08 12.03 0.55
C GLU A 284 -13.21 11.00 0.69
N TRP A 285 -14.25 11.09 -0.13
CA TRP A 285 -15.32 10.09 -0.15
C TRP A 285 -14.81 8.70 -0.54
N SER A 286 -13.99 8.59 -1.59
CA SER A 286 -13.36 7.32 -1.98
C SER A 286 -12.48 6.76 -0.86
N ARG A 287 -11.73 7.61 -0.15
CA ARG A 287 -10.93 7.19 1.02
C ARG A 287 -11.79 6.65 2.16
N LEU A 288 -12.87 7.36 2.50
CA LEU A 288 -13.84 6.92 3.50
C LEU A 288 -14.46 5.57 3.13
N GLN A 289 -14.85 5.39 1.87
CA GLN A 289 -15.40 4.13 1.37
C GLN A 289 -14.40 2.97 1.49
N ARG A 290 -13.12 3.16 1.12
CA ARG A 290 -12.09 2.11 1.28
C ARG A 290 -11.94 1.67 2.74
N GLY A 291 -11.99 2.62 3.67
CA GLY A 291 -11.86 2.40 5.11
C GLY A 291 -13.10 1.86 5.84
N THR A 292 -14.23 1.66 5.15
CA THR A 292 -15.45 1.09 5.77
C THR A 292 -15.27 -0.34 6.27
N ALA A 293 -14.39 -1.09 5.61
CA ALA A 293 -13.96 -2.43 6.02
C ALA A 293 -12.44 -2.54 5.93
N THR A 294 -11.84 -3.00 7.01
CA THR A 294 -10.39 -3.23 7.13
C THR A 294 -10.11 -4.67 7.58
N LEU A 295 -9.00 -5.23 7.13
CA LEU A 295 -8.54 -6.55 7.49
C LEU A 295 -7.05 -6.51 7.76
N SER A 296 -6.65 -6.88 8.98
CA SER A 296 -5.25 -7.23 9.27
C SER A 296 -5.08 -8.73 9.15
N TYR A 297 -3.99 -9.18 8.53
CA TYR A 297 -3.70 -10.59 8.30
C TYR A 297 -2.20 -10.86 8.43
N THR A 298 -1.80 -11.85 9.23
CA THR A 298 -0.39 -12.24 9.39
C THR A 298 -0.14 -13.58 8.72
N LEU A 299 0.79 -13.59 7.76
CA LEU A 299 1.26 -14.78 7.07
C LEU A 299 2.30 -15.51 7.92
N ALA A 300 2.12 -16.82 8.08
CA ALA A 300 3.03 -17.69 8.82
C ALA A 300 4.34 -17.92 8.04
N LYS A 301 4.25 -18.03 6.70
CA LYS A 301 5.41 -18.02 5.80
C LYS A 301 5.48 -16.64 5.14
N GLY A 302 6.51 -15.86 5.50
CA GLY A 302 6.75 -14.53 4.94
C GLY A 302 6.91 -14.56 3.42
N ARG A 303 6.33 -13.55 2.75
CA ARG A 303 6.30 -13.45 1.28
C ARG A 303 6.97 -12.14 0.85
N PRO A 304 8.24 -12.18 0.39
CA PRO A 304 9.01 -10.97 0.12
C PRO A 304 8.56 -10.23 -1.16
N ASP A 305 7.75 -10.88 -2.00
CA ASP A 305 7.15 -10.31 -3.21
C ASP A 305 5.96 -9.38 -2.92
N LEU A 306 5.44 -9.37 -1.68
CA LEU A 306 4.33 -8.52 -1.30
C LEU A 306 4.78 -7.06 -1.14
N ILE A 307 3.99 -6.17 -1.72
CA ILE A 307 4.15 -4.71 -1.67
C ILE A 307 2.78 -4.04 -1.47
N PRO A 308 2.72 -2.77 -1.05
CA PRO A 308 1.49 -1.99 -1.08
C PRO A 308 0.86 -1.93 -2.48
N GLU A 309 -0.44 -1.64 -2.55
CA GLU A 309 -1.26 -1.57 -3.77
C GLU A 309 -1.58 -2.89 -4.49
N LEU A 310 -0.99 -4.02 -4.06
CA LEU A 310 -1.46 -5.36 -4.49
C LEU A 310 -2.90 -5.61 -4.03
N THR A 311 -3.62 -6.45 -4.78
CA THR A 311 -4.96 -6.90 -4.39
C THR A 311 -4.93 -8.32 -3.86
N TYR A 312 -5.85 -8.61 -2.93
CA TYR A 312 -5.91 -9.88 -2.25
C TYR A 312 -7.32 -10.45 -2.25
N SER A 313 -7.43 -11.77 -2.35
CA SER A 313 -8.64 -12.52 -2.05
C SER A 313 -8.35 -13.61 -1.05
N LEU A 314 -9.27 -13.85 -0.12
CA LEU A 314 -9.09 -14.82 0.96
C LEU A 314 -10.13 -15.91 0.90
N THR A 315 -9.68 -17.17 1.00
CA THR A 315 -10.55 -18.35 0.99
C THR A 315 -10.44 -19.13 2.31
N GLY A 316 -11.48 -19.88 2.67
CA GLY A 316 -11.52 -20.63 3.93
C GLY A 316 -11.72 -19.78 5.19
N ILE A 317 -12.17 -18.54 5.03
CA ILE A 317 -12.57 -17.63 6.12
C ILE A 317 -14.07 -17.33 6.05
N LYS A 318 -14.61 -16.50 6.97
CA LYS A 318 -16.02 -16.11 6.97
C LYS A 318 -16.44 -15.53 5.61
N ALA A 319 -17.65 -15.87 5.16
CA ALA A 319 -18.13 -15.56 3.82
C ALA A 319 -18.18 -14.05 3.53
N GLU A 320 -18.46 -13.23 4.54
CA GLU A 320 -18.49 -11.78 4.45
C GLU A 320 -17.12 -11.18 4.14
N ILE A 321 -16.06 -11.77 4.71
CA ILE A 321 -14.67 -11.33 4.51
C ILE A 321 -14.15 -11.85 3.17
N ALA A 322 -14.44 -13.12 2.84
CA ALA A 322 -14.06 -13.76 1.59
C ALA A 322 -14.72 -13.09 0.37
N ALA A 323 -15.93 -12.56 0.53
CA ALA A 323 -16.65 -11.89 -0.55
C ALA A 323 -15.95 -10.63 -1.07
N ILE A 324 -15.08 -9.99 -0.28
CA ILE A 324 -14.46 -8.70 -0.60
C ILE A 324 -13.10 -8.94 -1.26
N VAL A 325 -12.82 -8.21 -2.34
CA VAL A 325 -11.45 -8.01 -2.82
C VAL A 325 -10.78 -6.95 -1.95
N TRP A 326 -9.63 -7.28 -1.41
CA TRP A 326 -8.86 -6.45 -0.49
C TRP A 326 -7.74 -5.73 -1.23
N LEU A 327 -7.36 -4.55 -0.75
CA LEU A 327 -6.27 -3.72 -1.26
C LEU A 327 -5.21 -3.56 -0.16
N GLY A 328 -3.94 -3.82 -0.49
CA GLY A 328 -2.82 -3.68 0.44
C GLY A 328 -2.47 -2.23 0.72
N ALA A 329 -2.64 -1.78 1.96
CA ALA A 329 -2.27 -0.43 2.40
C ALA A 329 -0.85 -0.37 2.99
N ASN A 330 -0.51 -1.33 3.85
CA ASN A 330 0.81 -1.45 4.47
C ASN A 330 1.25 -2.92 4.51
N VAL A 331 2.54 -3.15 4.31
CA VAL A 331 3.14 -4.49 4.40
C VAL A 331 4.31 -4.42 5.38
N ARG A 332 4.31 -5.28 6.40
CA ARG A 332 5.41 -5.42 7.35
C ARG A 332 6.05 -6.80 7.23
N HIS A 333 7.34 -6.83 7.00
CA HIS A 333 8.18 -8.02 7.03
C HIS A 333 8.88 -8.10 8.38
N SER A 334 8.75 -9.24 9.06
CA SER A 334 9.41 -9.52 10.33
C SER A 334 10.27 -10.76 10.19
N PHE A 335 11.58 -10.58 10.27
CA PHE A 335 12.58 -11.62 10.04
C PHE A 335 13.45 -11.81 11.29
N THR A 336 13.69 -13.06 11.64
CA THR A 336 14.72 -13.53 12.57
C THR A 336 15.46 -14.68 11.88
N PRO A 337 16.61 -15.14 12.41
CA PRO A 337 17.30 -16.30 11.86
C PRO A 337 16.42 -17.57 11.78
N ASP A 338 15.41 -17.68 12.65
CA ASP A 338 14.55 -18.86 12.76
C ASP A 338 13.17 -18.70 12.09
N ALA A 339 12.72 -17.46 11.86
CA ALA A 339 11.37 -17.19 11.38
C ALA A 339 11.31 -15.99 10.45
N TYR A 340 10.45 -16.08 9.43
CA TYR A 340 10.12 -14.96 8.58
C TYR A 340 8.61 -14.91 8.36
N THR A 341 7.96 -13.82 8.78
CA THR A 341 6.52 -13.59 8.64
C THR A 341 6.24 -12.31 7.88
N THR A 342 4.99 -12.14 7.43
CA THR A 342 4.56 -10.90 6.77
C THR A 342 3.18 -10.52 7.26
N SER A 343 3.06 -9.34 7.86
CA SER A 343 1.79 -8.75 8.29
C SER A 343 1.27 -7.79 7.23
N LEU A 344 -0.02 -7.88 6.95
CA LEU A 344 -0.73 -7.10 5.95
C LEU A 344 -1.79 -6.26 6.64
N GLU A 345 -1.81 -4.96 6.35
CA GLU A 345 -2.96 -4.10 6.63
C GLU A 345 -3.70 -3.84 5.32
N LEU A 346 -4.94 -4.30 5.27
CA LEU A 346 -5.77 -4.30 4.08
C LEU A 346 -7.02 -3.44 4.27
N GLU A 347 -7.41 -2.76 3.21
CA GLU A 347 -8.67 -2.02 3.11
C GLU A 347 -9.52 -2.59 1.97
N SER A 348 -10.81 -2.27 1.95
CA SER A 348 -11.66 -2.76 0.89
C SER A 348 -11.31 -2.12 -0.47
N LYS A 349 -11.19 -2.94 -1.52
CA LYS A 349 -10.97 -2.44 -2.88
C LYS A 349 -12.29 -1.89 -3.42
N LEU A 350 -12.28 -0.63 -3.87
CA LEU A 350 -13.41 -0.08 -4.62
C LEU A 350 -13.40 -0.60 -6.06
N PRO A 351 -14.57 -0.73 -6.70
CA PRO A 351 -14.67 -0.97 -8.13
C PRO A 351 -13.93 0.09 -8.96
N ASP A 352 -13.40 -0.32 -10.10
CA ASP A 352 -12.80 0.60 -11.08
C ASP A 352 -13.92 1.16 -11.97
N SER A 353 -14.80 1.99 -11.40
CA SER A 353 -15.81 2.72 -12.18
C SER A 353 -15.33 4.15 -12.47
N ASP A 354 -15.47 4.57 -13.73
CA ASP A 354 -15.24 5.94 -14.19
C ASP A 354 -16.42 6.88 -13.87
N ASP A 355 -17.51 6.32 -13.33
CA ASP A 355 -18.70 7.05 -12.94
C ASP A 355 -18.40 7.83 -11.65
N VAL A 356 -17.88 9.03 -11.89
CA VAL A 356 -17.98 10.21 -11.06
C VAL A 356 -19.14 10.07 -10.08
N ALA A 357 -18.85 10.01 -8.77
CA ALA A 357 -19.91 10.10 -7.77
C ALA A 357 -20.70 11.38 -8.05
N GLU A 358 -21.89 11.19 -8.60
CA GLU A 358 -22.86 12.24 -8.86
C GLU A 358 -23.24 12.84 -7.50
N LEU A 359 -23.57 14.13 -7.55
CA LEU A 359 -24.04 14.88 -6.39
C LEU A 359 -25.19 14.12 -5.74
N ALA A 360 -25.29 14.19 -4.41
CA ALA A 360 -26.42 13.61 -3.68
C ALA A 360 -27.74 14.02 -4.34
N GLU A 361 -28.50 13.04 -4.81
CA GLU A 361 -29.96 13.16 -4.93
C GLU A 361 -30.57 12.42 -3.73
N ASP A 362 -31.61 13.03 -3.17
CA ASP A 362 -32.20 12.79 -1.85
C ASP A 362 -32.60 11.33 -1.56
N GLY A 363 -31.64 10.45 -1.25
CA GLY A 363 -31.84 9.19 -0.53
C GLY A 363 -32.77 8.12 -1.15
N SER A 364 -33.51 8.44 -2.22
CA SER A 364 -34.46 7.56 -2.88
C SER A 364 -33.77 6.77 -3.97
N TYR A 365 -32.98 5.79 -3.55
CA TYR A 365 -32.36 4.88 -4.51
C TYR A 365 -33.44 4.05 -5.21
N THR A 366 -33.35 3.90 -6.53
CA THR A 366 -34.32 3.16 -7.35
C THR A 366 -33.83 1.75 -7.73
N GLY A 367 -32.56 1.45 -7.46
CA GLY A 367 -31.92 0.19 -7.80
C GLY A 367 -30.54 0.07 -7.17
N ILE A 368 -29.88 -1.08 -7.37
CA ILE A 368 -28.56 -1.38 -6.81
C ILE A 368 -27.59 -1.74 -7.94
N ILE A 369 -26.35 -1.28 -7.83
CA ILE A 369 -25.23 -1.70 -8.68
C ILE A 369 -24.15 -2.35 -7.81
N ALA A 370 -23.64 -3.50 -8.24
CA ALA A 370 -22.48 -4.17 -7.65
C ALA A 370 -21.47 -4.55 -8.75
N TRP A 371 -20.21 -4.73 -8.36
CA TRP A 371 -19.16 -5.18 -9.28
C TRP A 371 -18.46 -6.41 -8.72
N TYR A 372 -18.09 -7.35 -9.60
CA TYR A 372 -17.23 -8.46 -9.23
C TYR A 372 -15.99 -8.54 -10.12
N ARG A 373 -14.92 -9.12 -9.58
CA ARG A 373 -13.71 -9.46 -10.32
C ARG A 373 -13.85 -10.87 -10.90
N ASP A 374 -13.65 -11.02 -12.20
CA ASP A 374 -13.50 -12.34 -12.82
C ASP A 374 -12.16 -12.96 -12.40
N GLU A 375 -12.19 -14.17 -11.86
CA GLU A 375 -11.01 -14.82 -11.28
C GLU A 375 -9.89 -15.06 -12.30
N LYS A 376 -10.26 -15.43 -13.53
CA LYS A 376 -9.33 -15.85 -14.58
C LYS A 376 -8.69 -14.66 -15.31
N THR A 377 -9.49 -13.66 -15.61
CA THR A 377 -9.09 -12.51 -16.43
C THR A 377 -8.74 -11.28 -15.60
N GLY A 378 -9.17 -11.24 -14.32
CA GLY A 378 -9.03 -10.08 -13.46
C GLY A 378 -9.92 -8.90 -13.85
N LYS A 379 -10.73 -9.03 -14.90
CA LYS A 379 -11.64 -7.96 -15.36
C LYS A 379 -12.79 -7.77 -14.37
N GLN A 380 -13.25 -6.54 -14.24
CA GLN A 380 -14.42 -6.22 -13.41
C GLN A 380 -15.69 -6.25 -14.25
N HIS A 381 -16.75 -6.82 -13.70
CA HIS A 381 -18.06 -6.92 -14.33
C HIS A 381 -19.12 -6.29 -13.44
N LYS A 382 -20.01 -5.51 -14.04
CA LYS A 382 -21.13 -4.82 -13.40
C LYS A 382 -22.36 -5.73 -13.34
N LEU A 383 -23.03 -5.75 -12.20
CA LEU A 383 -24.36 -6.35 -11.98
C LEU A 383 -25.31 -5.25 -11.50
N THR A 384 -26.58 -5.37 -11.87
CA THR A 384 -27.63 -4.39 -11.54
C THR A 384 -28.91 -5.08 -11.11
N GLU A 385 -29.64 -4.49 -10.16
CA GLU A 385 -30.99 -4.89 -9.74
C GLU A 385 -31.88 -3.65 -9.64
N GLY A 386 -33.15 -3.74 -10.03
CA GLY A 386 -34.09 -2.63 -9.98
C GLY A 386 -33.86 -1.55 -11.05
N ASP A 387 -34.52 -0.40 -10.88
CA ASP A 387 -34.44 0.74 -11.78
C ASP A 387 -33.10 1.49 -11.58
N GLN A 388 -32.39 1.74 -12.69
CA GLN A 388 -31.07 2.36 -12.68
C GLN A 388 -31.11 3.88 -12.85
N THR A 389 -32.25 4.53 -12.64
CA THR A 389 -32.39 6.00 -12.67
C THR A 389 -31.57 6.66 -11.56
N VAL A 390 -31.67 6.19 -10.30
CA VAL A 390 -30.87 6.65 -9.15
C VAL A 390 -30.32 5.44 -8.38
N PRO A 391 -29.29 4.74 -8.89
CA PRO A 391 -28.86 3.49 -8.29
C PRO A 391 -27.92 3.69 -7.10
N LYS A 392 -28.15 2.93 -6.02
CA LYS A 392 -27.17 2.76 -4.92
C LYS A 392 -26.02 1.90 -5.41
N ARG A 393 -24.81 2.44 -5.37
CA ARG A 393 -23.59 1.73 -5.78
C ARG A 393 -22.96 1.07 -4.56
N LEU A 394 -22.79 -0.26 -4.59
CA LEU A 394 -22.09 -0.96 -3.52
C LEU A 394 -20.60 -0.62 -3.56
N THR A 395 -20.02 -0.38 -2.39
CA THR A 395 -18.68 0.18 -2.24
C THR A 395 -17.55 -0.82 -2.46
N HIS A 396 -17.81 -2.12 -2.29
CA HIS A 396 -16.78 -3.14 -2.40
C HIS A 396 -16.79 -3.81 -3.77
N LEU A 397 -15.59 -4.07 -4.30
CA LEU A 397 -15.39 -5.03 -5.37
C LEU A 397 -15.52 -6.44 -4.81
N TYR A 398 -16.41 -7.24 -5.37
CA TYR A 398 -16.66 -8.60 -4.91
C TYR A 398 -15.73 -9.61 -5.60
N GLN A 399 -15.32 -10.66 -4.87
CA GLN A 399 -14.41 -11.69 -5.37
C GLN A 399 -15.02 -12.52 -6.52
N SER A 400 -16.35 -12.68 -6.56
CA SER A 400 -17.05 -13.50 -7.55
C SER A 400 -18.45 -12.98 -7.89
N GLU A 401 -18.97 -13.39 -9.05
CA GLU A 401 -20.35 -13.07 -9.47
C GLU A 401 -21.37 -13.51 -8.41
N ALA A 402 -21.23 -14.72 -7.86
CA ALA A 402 -22.14 -15.24 -6.84
C ALA A 402 -22.13 -14.40 -5.54
N SER A 403 -20.96 -13.89 -5.13
CA SER A 403 -20.87 -12.98 -3.98
C SER A 403 -21.50 -11.62 -4.26
N ALA A 404 -21.26 -11.05 -5.45
CA ALA A 404 -21.88 -9.79 -5.85
C ALA A 404 -23.40 -9.91 -5.96
N ARG A 405 -23.91 -10.97 -6.59
CA ARG A 405 -25.35 -11.22 -6.76
C ARG A 405 -26.07 -11.35 -5.42
N ARG A 406 -25.49 -12.09 -4.46
CA ARG A 406 -26.05 -12.19 -3.09
C ARG A 406 -26.09 -10.85 -2.38
N ALA A 407 -25.04 -10.03 -2.50
CA ALA A 407 -25.02 -8.72 -1.87
C ALA A 407 -26.00 -7.74 -2.53
N LEU A 408 -26.06 -7.76 -3.85
CA LEU A 408 -26.98 -6.98 -4.69
C LEU A 408 -28.44 -7.29 -4.35
N GLN A 409 -28.83 -8.57 -4.32
CA GLN A 409 -30.17 -8.99 -3.92
C GLN A 409 -30.51 -8.55 -2.48
N ARG A 410 -29.61 -8.80 -1.53
CA ARG A 410 -29.82 -8.42 -0.12
C ARG A 410 -30.03 -6.92 0.06
N GLU A 411 -29.27 -6.09 -0.66
CA GLU A 411 -29.41 -4.62 -0.58
C GLU A 411 -30.66 -4.13 -1.32
N TYR A 412 -31.07 -4.80 -2.40
CA TYR A 412 -32.30 -4.49 -3.11
C TYR A 412 -33.54 -4.85 -2.27
N GLU A 413 -33.56 -6.02 -1.62
CA GLU A 413 -34.61 -6.40 -0.68
C GLU A 413 -34.74 -5.41 0.50
N ARG A 414 -33.63 -4.85 0.98
CA ARG A 414 -33.65 -3.78 2.00
C ARG A 414 -34.21 -2.47 1.46
N LEU A 415 -33.98 -2.18 0.18
CA LEU A 415 -34.50 -1.00 -0.49
C LEU A 415 -36.02 -1.12 -0.69
N GLU A 416 -36.52 -2.28 -1.11
CA GLU A 416 -37.97 -2.54 -1.24
C GLU A 416 -38.69 -2.70 0.11
N GLY A 417 -38.02 -3.23 1.13
CA GLY A 417 -38.59 -3.41 2.47
C GLY A 417 -38.51 -2.17 3.36
N GLY A 418 -37.77 -1.14 2.95
CA GLY A 418 -37.57 0.12 3.67
C GLY A 418 -38.33 1.31 3.11
N SER A 419 -39.05 1.13 2.00
CA SER A 419 -39.90 2.13 1.32
C SER A 419 -41.34 2.16 1.82
#